data_AF-A0AB40BY71-F1
#
_entry.id   AF-A0AB40BY71-F1
#
_cell.length_a   1.000
_cell.length_b   1.000
_cell.length_c   1.000
_cell.angle_alpha   90.00
_cell.angle_beta   90.00
_cell.angle_gamma   90.00
#
_symmetry.space_group_name_H-M   'P 1'
#
loop_
_entity.id
_entity.type
_entity.pdbx_description
1 polymer ?
#
loop_
_entity_poly.entity_id
_entity_poly.type
_entity_poly.pdbx_seq_one_letter_code
_entity_poly.pdbx_strand_id
1 'polypeptide(L)'
;MAMTKPIDPELARSFKFSKDVFSYNDRHVAQYALAIGACGKDAVDEKELKYVYHPDGQTFIEVLPTFAATLPYRNTQALKVVSGLRFDPNLVLYGQQFLEINKPLPSNLSYPK
;
A
#
# COMPACT_ATOMS: atom_id res chain seq x y z
N MET A 1 27.74 18.59 27.32
CA MET A 1 26.95 17.47 26.77
C MET A 1 26.18 17.99 25.57
N ALA A 2 26.49 17.53 24.35
CA ALA A 2 25.75 17.96 23.16
C ALA A 2 24.33 17.39 23.24
N MET A 3 23.32 18.25 23.13
CA MET A 3 21.93 17.82 23.04
C MET A 3 21.77 16.97 21.79
N THR A 4 21.44 15.69 21.96
CA THR A 4 21.09 14.83 20.84
C THR A 4 19.78 15.35 20.26
N LYS A 5 19.81 15.84 19.02
CA LYS A 5 18.60 16.32 18.35
C LYS A 5 17.62 15.14 18.21
N PRO A 6 16.32 15.31 18.55
CA PRO A 6 15.31 14.25 18.39
C PRO A 6 15.19 13.76 16.95
N ILE A 7 15.44 14.66 16.00
CA ILE A 7 15.53 14.37 14.57
C ILE A 7 16.91 14.81 14.09
N ASP A 8 17.69 13.86 13.58
CA ASP A 8 18.94 14.07 12.87
C ASP A 8 18.71 13.79 11.37
N PRO A 9 18.54 14.85 10.53
CA PRO A 9 18.23 14.69 9.12
C PRO A 9 19.33 13.98 8.32
N GLU A 10 20.61 14.22 8.66
CA GLU A 10 21.73 13.64 7.93
C GLU A 10 21.81 12.14 8.20
N LEU A 11 21.64 11.74 9.46
CA LEU A 11 21.58 10.33 9.83
C LEU A 11 20.35 9.63 9.23
N ALA A 12 19.17 10.26 9.28
CA ALA A 12 17.93 9.71 8.72
C ALA A 12 18.01 9.50 7.20
N ARG A 13 18.60 10.45 6.47
CA ARG A 13 18.80 10.35 5.01
C ARG A 13 19.80 9.26 4.62
N SER A 14 20.77 8.98 5.47
CA SER A 14 21.77 7.94 5.23
C SER A 14 21.21 6.53 5.39
N PHE A 15 20.07 6.38 6.11
CA PHE A 15 19.44 5.09 6.36
C PHE A 15 18.98 4.41 5.06
N LYS A 16 19.25 3.10 4.94
CA LYS A 16 18.86 2.27 3.80
C LYS A 16 17.87 1.22 4.25
N PHE A 17 16.66 1.26 3.68
CA PHE A 17 15.67 0.22 3.87
C PHE A 17 16.12 -1.07 3.18
N SER A 18 15.81 -2.21 3.80
CA SER A 18 15.92 -3.51 3.15
C SER A 18 14.94 -3.61 1.99
N LYS A 19 15.26 -4.45 1.00
CA LYS A 19 14.31 -4.79 -0.05
C LYS A 19 13.23 -5.67 0.56
N ASP A 20 11.99 -5.18 0.51
CA ASP A 20 10.80 -5.96 0.82
C ASP A 20 10.15 -6.45 -0.47
N VAL A 21 9.48 -7.59 -0.34
CA VAL A 21 8.78 -8.26 -1.43
C VAL A 21 7.31 -8.37 -1.05
N PHE A 22 6.44 -8.10 -2.02
CA PHE A 22 5.00 -8.16 -1.84
C PHE A 22 4.41 -9.24 -2.74
N SER A 23 3.54 -10.05 -2.16
CA SER A 23 2.71 -11.00 -2.87
C SER A 23 1.25 -10.78 -2.51
N TYR A 24 0.37 -10.84 -3.50
CA TYR A 24 -1.07 -10.68 -3.34
C TYR A 24 -1.80 -11.45 -4.44
N ASN A 25 -3.10 -11.66 -4.24
CA ASN A 25 -3.98 -12.32 -5.18
C ASN A 25 -5.28 -11.52 -5.35
N ASP A 26 -6.13 -12.00 -6.25
CA ASP A 26 -7.46 -11.52 -6.55
C ASP A 26 -8.29 -11.21 -5.29
N ARG A 27 -8.26 -12.08 -4.29
CA ARG A 27 -8.99 -11.87 -3.02
C ARG A 27 -8.55 -10.59 -2.31
N HIS A 28 -7.24 -10.29 -2.26
CA HIS A 28 -6.75 -9.07 -1.63
C HIS A 28 -7.18 -7.82 -2.41
N VAL A 29 -7.15 -7.91 -3.74
CA VAL A 29 -7.58 -6.82 -4.64
C VAL A 29 -9.08 -6.55 -4.48
N ALA A 30 -9.92 -7.60 -4.53
CA ALA A 30 -11.37 -7.49 -4.36
C ALA A 30 -11.72 -6.94 -2.97
N GLN A 31 -11.05 -7.41 -1.91
CA GLN A 31 -11.25 -6.91 -0.56
C GLN A 31 -10.91 -5.42 -0.44
N TYR A 32 -9.83 -4.96 -1.09
CA TYR A 32 -9.50 -3.54 -1.13
C TYR A 32 -10.57 -2.73 -1.87
N ALA A 33 -11.02 -3.20 -3.02
CA ALA A 33 -12.07 -2.52 -3.80
C ALA A 33 -13.35 -2.34 -2.98
N LEU A 34 -13.81 -3.41 -2.32
CA LEU A 34 -14.96 -3.37 -1.40
C LEU A 34 -14.73 -2.39 -0.24
N ALA A 35 -13.54 -2.42 0.37
CA ALA A 35 -13.22 -1.57 1.52
C ALA A 35 -13.25 -0.07 1.20
N ILE A 36 -12.96 0.32 -0.04
CA ILE A 36 -13.03 1.71 -0.48
C ILE A 36 -14.37 2.09 -1.13
N GLY A 37 -15.34 1.18 -1.15
CA GLY A 37 -16.74 1.46 -1.52
C GLY A 37 -17.20 0.92 -2.87
N ALA A 38 -16.41 0.12 -3.59
CA ALA A 38 -16.88 -0.53 -4.81
C ALA A 38 -18.09 -1.43 -4.52
N CYS A 39 -19.11 -1.39 -5.38
CA CYS A 39 -20.40 -2.08 -5.23
C CYS A 39 -21.18 -1.70 -3.96
N GLY A 40 -20.83 -0.59 -3.30
CA GLY A 40 -21.43 -0.20 -2.02
C GLY A 40 -22.86 0.33 -2.15
N LYS A 41 -23.19 0.96 -3.28
CA LYS A 41 -24.53 1.50 -3.55
C LYS A 41 -25.45 0.47 -4.20
N ASP A 42 -24.90 -0.29 -5.14
CA ASP A 42 -25.60 -1.36 -5.85
C ASP A 42 -24.62 -2.53 -6.01
N ALA A 43 -24.99 -3.68 -5.44
CA ALA A 43 -24.16 -4.87 -5.44
C ALA A 43 -24.03 -5.52 -6.83
N VAL A 44 -24.89 -5.15 -7.78
CA VAL A 44 -24.92 -5.69 -9.15
C VAL A 44 -24.66 -4.64 -10.21
N ASP A 45 -24.02 -3.51 -9.85
CA ASP A 45 -23.58 -2.52 -10.84
C ASP A 45 -22.54 -3.13 -11.79
N GLU A 46 -22.95 -3.36 -13.04
CA GLU A 46 -22.11 -3.94 -14.11
C GLU A 46 -20.81 -3.17 -14.32
N LYS A 47 -20.77 -1.87 -13.98
CA LYS A 47 -19.57 -1.04 -14.11
C LYS A 47 -18.56 -1.29 -13.00
N GLU A 48 -19.02 -1.72 -11.83
CA GLU A 48 -18.18 -1.91 -10.64
C GLU A 48 -17.89 -3.38 -10.33
N LEU A 49 -18.73 -4.31 -10.82
CA LEU A 49 -18.56 -5.75 -10.63
C LEU A 49 -17.18 -6.25 -11.08
N LYS A 50 -16.61 -5.64 -12.13
CA LYS A 50 -15.25 -5.95 -12.64
C LYS A 50 -14.12 -5.81 -11.60
N TYR A 51 -14.34 -5.10 -10.49
CA TYR A 51 -13.35 -4.93 -9.41
C TYR A 51 -13.43 -6.00 -8.32
N VAL A 52 -14.52 -6.77 -8.27
CA VAL A 52 -14.82 -7.70 -7.16
C VAL A 52 -15.19 -9.10 -7.63
N TYR A 53 -15.57 -9.23 -8.91
CA TYR A 53 -16.09 -10.44 -9.51
C TYR A 53 -15.62 -10.59 -10.96
N HIS A 54 -15.59 -11.81 -11.47
CA HIS A 54 -15.24 -12.13 -12.85
C HIS A 54 -16.52 -12.23 -13.71
N PRO A 55 -16.93 -11.17 -14.43
CA PRO A 55 -17.98 -11.30 -15.43
C PRO A 55 -17.53 -12.25 -16.55
N ASP A 56 -18.43 -13.15 -16.94
CA ASP A 56 -18.37 -14.14 -18.03
C ASP A 56 -17.04 -14.17 -18.82
N GLY A 57 -16.16 -15.10 -18.44
CA GLY A 57 -14.93 -15.42 -19.18
C GLY A 57 -13.69 -14.59 -18.81
N GLN A 58 -13.78 -13.59 -17.93
CA GLN A 58 -12.59 -12.92 -17.40
C GLN A 58 -11.79 -13.85 -16.48
N THR A 59 -10.48 -13.96 -16.74
CA THR A 59 -9.55 -14.73 -15.89
C THR A 59 -9.12 -13.95 -14.65
N PHE A 60 -9.27 -12.63 -14.66
CA PHE A 60 -8.84 -11.73 -13.58
C PHE A 60 -9.80 -10.55 -13.40
N ILE A 61 -9.93 -10.05 -12.17
CA ILE A 61 -10.61 -8.79 -11.84
C ILE A 61 -9.70 -7.60 -12.17
N GLU A 62 -10.29 -6.43 -12.41
CA GLU A 62 -9.54 -5.18 -12.55
C GLU A 62 -9.02 -4.67 -11.19
N VAL A 63 -7.82 -4.09 -11.18
CA VAL A 63 -7.19 -3.55 -9.97
C VAL A 63 -7.32 -2.03 -9.96
N LEU A 64 -7.92 -1.49 -8.90
CA LEU A 64 -7.91 -0.04 -8.67
C LEU A 64 -6.47 0.46 -8.43
N PRO A 65 -5.98 1.48 -9.14
CA PRO A 65 -4.59 1.94 -9.04
C PRO A 65 -4.14 2.24 -7.61
N THR A 66 -5.04 2.77 -6.78
CA THR A 66 -4.80 3.13 -5.37
C THR A 66 -4.49 1.92 -4.48
N PHE A 67 -4.77 0.69 -4.93
CA PHE A 67 -4.36 -0.54 -4.26
C PHE A 67 -2.85 -0.57 -3.97
N ALA A 68 -2.03 -0.01 -4.86
CA ALA A 68 -0.58 0.07 -4.68
C ALA A 68 -0.15 0.82 -3.40
N ALA A 69 -0.96 1.75 -2.90
CA ALA A 69 -0.68 2.46 -1.66
C ALA A 69 -0.75 1.54 -0.42
N THR A 70 -1.44 0.40 -0.52
CA THR A 70 -1.57 -0.56 0.58
C THR A 70 -0.38 -1.50 0.73
N LEU A 71 0.40 -1.71 -0.34
CA LEU A 71 1.54 -2.62 -0.34
C LEU A 71 2.59 -2.27 0.71
N PRO A 72 3.12 -1.02 0.77
CA PRO A 72 4.11 -0.65 1.78
C PRO A 72 3.54 -0.58 3.20
N TYR A 73 2.20 -0.50 3.36
CA TYR A 73 1.57 -0.37 4.67
C TYR A 73 1.76 -1.61 5.56
N ARG A 74 2.08 -2.77 4.99
CA ARG A 74 2.44 -3.96 5.79
C ARG A 74 3.67 -3.72 6.68
N ASN A 75 4.47 -2.70 6.41
CA ASN A 75 5.63 -2.30 7.21
C ASN A 75 5.34 -1.02 8.02
N THR A 76 4.24 -0.99 8.79
CA THR A 76 3.87 0.15 9.67
C THR A 76 4.94 0.51 10.73
N GLN A 77 5.95 -0.34 10.91
CA GLN A 77 7.08 -0.09 11.81
C GLN A 77 8.35 0.40 11.10
N ALA A 78 8.33 0.55 9.77
CA ALA A 78 9.51 0.94 8.98
C ALA A 78 10.16 2.23 9.51
N LEU A 79 9.36 3.21 9.96
CA LEU A 79 9.90 4.47 10.46
C LEU A 79 10.53 4.36 11.85
N LYS A 80 10.19 3.33 12.64
CA LYS A 80 10.78 3.11 13.98
C LYS A 80 12.22 2.63 13.91
N VAL A 81 12.62 2.00 12.80
CA VAL A 81 13.97 1.46 12.63
C VAL A 81 14.94 2.46 11.98
N VAL A 82 14.45 3.62 11.53
CA VAL A 82 15.26 4.65 10.87
C VAL A 82 16.16 5.34 11.90
N SER A 83 17.46 5.21 11.72
CA SER A 83 18.46 5.90 12.54
C SER A 83 18.31 7.41 12.39
N GLY A 84 18.38 8.16 13.50
CA GLY A 84 18.21 9.62 13.49
C GLY A 84 16.75 10.10 13.55
N LEU A 85 15.76 9.20 13.56
CA LEU A 85 14.37 9.54 13.85
C LEU A 85 13.97 9.06 15.25
N ARG A 86 13.79 10.01 16.19
CA ARG A 86 13.17 9.76 17.49
C ARG A 86 11.93 10.63 17.62
N PHE A 87 10.77 10.00 17.51
CA PHE A 87 9.47 10.66 17.63
C PHE A 87 8.47 9.72 18.30
N ASP A 88 7.40 10.28 18.88
CA ASP A 88 6.26 9.49 19.33
C ASP A 88 5.36 9.18 18.12
N PRO A 89 5.19 7.90 17.72
CA PRO A 89 4.35 7.53 16.58
C PRO A 89 2.89 7.98 16.72
N ASN A 90 2.39 8.18 17.95
CA ASN A 90 1.02 8.64 18.19
C ASN A 90 0.81 10.11 17.82
N LEU A 91 1.89 10.88 17.67
CA LEU A 91 1.85 12.29 17.29
C LEU A 91 2.10 12.51 15.78
N VAL A 92 2.17 11.43 15.00
CA VAL A 92 2.41 11.50 13.55
C VAL A 92 1.10 11.33 12.78
N LEU A 93 0.80 12.32 11.95
CA LEU A 93 -0.32 12.28 11.01
C LEU A 93 0.18 12.09 9.58
N TYR A 94 -0.64 11.44 8.76
CA TYR A 94 -0.39 11.32 7.33
C TYR A 94 -0.64 12.67 6.65
N GLY A 95 0.43 13.36 6.27
CA GLY A 95 0.34 14.66 5.62
C GLY A 95 0.00 14.57 4.14
N GLN A 96 0.74 13.75 3.38
CA GLN A 96 0.61 13.65 1.92
C GLN A 96 0.88 12.21 1.46
N GLN A 97 0.29 11.85 0.32
CA GLN A 97 0.52 10.60 -0.38
C GLN A 97 0.70 10.90 -1.87
N PHE A 98 1.70 10.27 -2.49
CA PHE A 98 1.92 10.32 -3.94
C PHE A 98 2.01 8.88 -4.47
N LEU A 99 1.51 8.67 -5.69
CA LEU A 99 1.57 7.38 -6.37
C LEU A 99 1.79 7.62 -7.87
N GLU A 100 2.74 6.88 -8.43
CA GLU A 100 2.99 6.82 -9.86
C GLU A 100 2.91 5.36 -10.32
N ILE A 101 2.02 5.08 -11.28
CA ILE A 101 1.79 3.73 -11.81
C ILE A 101 2.39 3.65 -13.21
N ASN A 102 3.57 3.03 -13.28
CA ASN A 102 4.29 2.85 -14.53
C ASN A 102 3.67 1.78 -15.44
N LYS A 103 2.99 0.80 -14.86
CA LYS A 103 2.31 -0.30 -15.56
C LYS A 103 1.05 -0.70 -14.79
N PRO A 104 -0.03 -1.13 -15.48
CA PRO A 104 -1.21 -1.67 -14.80
C PRO A 104 -0.84 -2.76 -13.79
N LEU A 105 -1.49 -2.72 -12.63
CA LEU A 105 -1.27 -3.71 -11.58
C LEU A 105 -1.94 -5.04 -11.99
N PRO A 106 -1.24 -6.17 -11.91
CA PRO A 106 -1.88 -7.47 -12.12
C PRO A 106 -2.83 -7.79 -10.96
N SER A 107 -3.86 -8.61 -11.17
CA SER A 107 -4.74 -9.06 -10.08
C SER A 107 -4.06 -10.06 -9.13
N ASN A 108 -2.97 -10.68 -9.59
CA ASN A 108 -2.20 -11.66 -8.83
C ASN A 108 -0.70 -11.40 -9.07
N LEU A 109 0.05 -11.33 -7.97
CA LEU A 109 1.48 -11.20 -7.98
C LEU A 109 2.05 -12.16 -6.93
N SER A 110 2.81 -13.15 -7.40
CA SER A 110 3.57 -14.05 -6.53
C SER A 110 5.06 -13.81 -6.76
N TYR A 111 5.78 -13.50 -5.70
CA TYR A 111 7.23 -13.60 -5.74
C TYR A 111 7.67 -15.02 -5.34
N PRO A 112 8.58 -15.66 -6.09
CA PRO A 112 9.10 -16.97 -5.73
C PRO A 112 9.79 -16.87 -4.36
N LYS A 113 9.45 -17.79 -3.45
CA LYS A 113 10.12 -17.92 -2.16
C LYS A 113 11.54 -18.42 -2.32
#